data_AF-A0AAN5CGL3-F1
#
_entry.id   AF-A0AAN5CGL3-F1
#
_cell.length_a   1.000
_cell.length_b   1.000
_cell.length_c   1.000
_cell.angle_alpha   90.00
_cell.angle_beta   90.00
_cell.angle_gamma   90.00
#
_symmetry.space_group_name_H-M   'P 1'
#
loop_
_entity.id
_entity.type
_entity.pdbx_description
1 polymer ?
#
loop_
_entity_poly.entity_id
_entity_poly.type
_entity_poly.pdbx_seq_one_letter_code
_entity_poly.pdbx_strand_id
1 'polypeptide(L)'
;AIMADNTRVSDAEITRREQYIRAGLREREVLDPFTWSYPFKGAAVMAGVGLVAMYVTNRWNKKPYYFALFPRLAALSAVVGIGYALGTLREHHYKTRDAVIEHYINLHPEDFDHFKDRNGRSFSQIILPWYPRRTQYTKHE
;
A
#
# COMPACT_ATOMS: atom_id res chain seq x y z
N ALA A 1 -35.52 0.60 -4.83
CA ALA A 1 -35.09 -0.15 -6.01
C ALA A 1 -33.94 -1.06 -5.58
N ILE A 2 -34.10 -2.37 -5.74
CA ILE A 2 -33.11 -3.37 -5.32
C ILE A 2 -32.03 -3.41 -6.42
N MET A 3 -30.74 -3.24 -6.06
CA MET A 3 -29.63 -3.45 -7.01
C MET A 3 -29.69 -4.88 -7.56
N ALA A 4 -29.40 -5.06 -8.85
CA ALA A 4 -29.33 -6.40 -9.43
C ALA A 4 -28.20 -7.21 -8.79
N ASP A 5 -28.48 -8.45 -8.38
CA ASP A 5 -27.57 -9.31 -7.62
C ASP A 5 -26.21 -9.52 -8.30
N ASN A 6 -26.17 -9.44 -9.64
CA ASN A 6 -24.94 -9.56 -10.43
C ASN A 6 -23.97 -8.36 -10.30
N THR A 7 -24.45 -7.21 -9.84
CA THR A 7 -23.63 -6.00 -9.63
C THR A 7 -23.17 -5.84 -8.18
N ARG A 8 -23.74 -6.62 -7.26
CA ARG A 8 -23.41 -6.56 -5.84
C ARG A 8 -22.23 -7.49 -5.55
N VAL A 9 -21.19 -6.94 -4.93
CA VAL A 9 -20.10 -7.76 -4.36
C VAL A 9 -20.68 -8.53 -3.17
N SER A 10 -20.38 -9.83 -3.08
CA SER A 10 -20.87 -10.65 -1.97
C SER A 10 -20.36 -10.13 -0.62
N ASP A 11 -21.17 -10.23 0.44
CA ASP A 11 -20.79 -9.74 1.77
C ASP A 11 -19.54 -10.45 2.31
N ALA A 12 -19.32 -11.71 1.91
CA ALA A 12 -18.11 -12.48 2.22
C ALA A 12 -16.85 -11.86 1.56
N GLU A 13 -16.95 -11.44 0.30
CA GLU A 13 -15.86 -10.81 -0.42
C GLU A 13 -15.55 -9.41 0.12
N ILE A 14 -16.57 -8.66 0.54
CA ILE A 14 -16.39 -7.36 1.22
C ILE A 14 -15.64 -7.57 2.55
N THR A 15 -16.08 -8.54 3.35
CA THR A 15 -15.44 -8.84 4.65
C THR A 15 -13.98 -9.26 4.46
N ARG A 16 -13.69 -10.06 3.43
CA ARG A 16 -12.31 -10.42 3.05
C ARG A 16 -11.47 -9.18 2.73
N ARG A 17 -12.01 -8.24 1.95
CA ARG A 17 -11.30 -7.00 1.59
C ARG A 17 -11.04 -6.12 2.80
N GLU A 18 -12.05 -5.93 3.65
CA GLU A 18 -11.93 -5.13 4.88
C GLU A 18 -10.89 -5.73 5.85
N GLN A 19 -10.83 -7.06 5.95
CA GLN A 19 -9.77 -7.73 6.71
C GLN A 19 -8.39 -7.40 6.15
N TYR A 20 -8.21 -7.40 4.82
CA TYR A 20 -6.90 -7.10 4.20
C TYR A 20 -6.47 -5.63 4.26
N ILE A 21 -7.36 -4.71 4.64
CA ILE A 21 -6.99 -3.29 4.85
C ILE A 21 -6.01 -3.18 6.03
N ARG A 22 -6.18 -3.99 7.08
CA ARG A 22 -5.27 -3.96 8.23
C ARG A 22 -3.95 -4.63 7.87
N ALA A 23 -2.85 -3.96 8.23
CA ALA A 23 -1.52 -4.49 7.99
C ALA A 23 -1.31 -5.82 8.73
N GLY A 24 -0.82 -6.84 8.00
CA GLY A 24 -0.49 -8.16 8.54
C GLY A 24 -1.60 -9.22 8.42
N LEU A 25 -2.80 -8.87 7.95
CA LEU A 25 -3.88 -9.84 7.70
C LEU A 25 -3.87 -10.39 6.26
N ARG A 26 -3.22 -9.70 5.32
CA ARG A 26 -3.04 -10.20 3.95
C ARG A 26 -1.92 -11.24 3.90
N GLU A 27 -2.15 -12.32 3.16
CA GLU A 27 -1.13 -13.33 2.90
C GLU A 27 0.09 -12.71 2.22
N ARG A 28 1.29 -13.15 2.63
CA ARG A 28 2.53 -12.65 2.08
C ARG A 28 2.82 -13.33 0.75
N GLU A 29 2.83 -12.55 -0.32
CA GLU A 29 3.30 -12.96 -1.64
C GLU A 29 4.73 -12.47 -1.86
N VAL A 30 5.64 -13.37 -2.23
CA VAL A 30 7.05 -13.03 -2.41
C VAL A 30 7.26 -12.06 -3.59
N LEU A 31 6.45 -12.19 -4.66
CA LEU A 31 6.59 -11.35 -5.86
C LEU A 31 5.88 -9.99 -5.74
N ASP A 32 4.90 -9.86 -4.85
CA ASP A 32 4.18 -8.61 -4.62
C ASP A 32 4.75 -7.88 -3.39
N PRO A 33 5.59 -6.83 -3.58
CA PRO A 33 6.18 -6.09 -2.48
C PRO A 33 5.13 -5.35 -1.64
N PHE A 34 3.91 -5.15 -2.13
CA PHE A 34 2.84 -4.51 -1.37
C PHE A 34 2.28 -5.42 -0.27
N THR A 35 2.42 -6.74 -0.38
CA THR A 35 2.03 -7.70 0.67
C THR A 35 3.00 -7.78 1.83
N TRP A 36 4.22 -7.26 1.67
CA TRP A 36 5.24 -7.40 2.70
C TRP A 36 4.94 -6.50 3.91
N SER A 37 5.38 -6.94 5.09
CA SER A 37 5.31 -6.10 6.29
C SER A 37 6.21 -4.87 6.15
N TYR A 38 5.90 -3.81 6.91
CA TYR A 38 6.68 -2.57 6.89
C TYR A 38 8.17 -2.76 7.21
N PRO A 39 8.57 -3.63 8.16
CA PRO A 39 9.99 -3.96 8.38
C PRO A 39 10.69 -4.50 7.14
N PHE A 40 10.08 -5.44 6.42
CA PHE A 40 10.68 -6.00 5.19
C PHE A 40 10.70 -4.98 4.06
N LYS A 41 9.68 -4.12 3.94
CA LYS A 41 9.68 -3.01 2.99
C LYS A 41 10.82 -2.03 3.29
N GLY A 42 11.00 -1.64 4.56
CA GLY A 42 12.09 -0.77 4.99
C GLY A 42 13.46 -1.37 4.72
N ALA A 43 13.64 -2.65 5.04
CA ALA A 43 14.86 -3.41 4.76
C ALA A 43 15.16 -3.46 3.25
N ALA A 44 14.15 -3.75 2.41
CA ALA A 44 14.30 -3.86 0.97
C ALA A 44 14.66 -2.52 0.32
N VAL A 45 14.03 -1.42 0.74
CA VAL A 45 14.37 -0.07 0.27
C VAL A 45 15.81 0.27 0.63
N MET A 46 16.21 0.05 1.89
CA MET A 46 17.58 0.34 2.33
C MET A 46 18.62 -0.57 1.66
N ALA A 47 18.27 -1.82 1.36
CA ALA A 47 19.11 -2.72 0.56
C ALA A 47 19.34 -2.15 -0.85
N GLY A 48 18.25 -1.75 -1.52
CA GLY A 48 18.33 -1.17 -2.86
C GLY A 48 19.15 0.11 -2.90
N VAL A 49 18.91 1.04 -1.98
CA VAL A 49 19.68 2.28 -1.84
C VAL A 49 21.15 1.98 -1.53
N GLY A 50 21.43 1.04 -0.63
CA GLY A 50 22.79 0.63 -0.28
C GLY A 50 23.57 0.04 -1.46
N LEU A 51 22.93 -0.83 -2.26
CA LEU A 51 23.53 -1.41 -3.46
C LEU A 51 23.82 -0.36 -4.53
N VAL A 52 22.87 0.56 -4.76
CA VAL A 52 23.06 1.68 -5.72
C VAL A 52 24.18 2.59 -5.24
N ALA A 53 24.21 2.95 -3.96
CA ALA A 53 25.29 3.76 -3.39
C ALA A 53 26.65 3.06 -3.52
N MET A 54 26.73 1.76 -3.25
CA MET A 54 27.95 0.97 -3.44
C MET A 54 28.39 0.95 -4.92
N TYR A 55 27.46 0.78 -5.85
CA TYR A 55 27.75 0.81 -7.29
C TYR A 55 28.29 2.17 -7.74
N VAL A 56 27.61 3.26 -7.36
CA VAL A 56 27.98 4.63 -7.72
C VAL A 56 29.34 5.01 -7.13
N THR A 57 29.58 4.69 -5.85
CA THR A 57 30.87 4.97 -5.19
C THR A 57 32.02 4.20 -5.83
N ASN A 58 31.80 2.95 -6.27
CA ASN A 58 32.78 2.20 -7.04
C ASN A 58 33.07 2.82 -8.39
N ARG A 59 32.01 3.19 -9.12
CA ARG A 59 32.12 3.80 -10.44
C ARG A 59 32.87 5.13 -10.40
N TRP A 60 32.59 5.95 -9.38
CA TRP A 60 33.26 7.23 -9.14
C TRP A 60 34.74 7.03 -8.82
N ASN A 61 35.06 6.11 -7.91
CA ASN A 61 36.44 5.87 -7.46
C ASN A 61 37.24 4.94 -8.41
N LYS A 62 36.69 4.63 -9.60
CA LYS A 62 37.28 3.72 -10.58
C LYS A 62 37.70 2.37 -9.97
N LYS A 63 36.91 1.86 -9.01
CA LYS A 63 37.14 0.57 -8.36
C LYS A 63 36.29 -0.52 -9.03
N PRO A 64 36.79 -1.77 -9.13
CA PRO A 64 35.98 -2.88 -9.62
C PRO A 64 34.81 -3.16 -8.67
N TYR A 65 33.75 -3.79 -9.18
CA TYR A 65 32.50 -4.02 -8.43
C TYR A 65 32.72 -4.86 -7.15
N TYR A 66 33.67 -5.78 -7.17
CA TYR A 66 34.03 -6.68 -6.06
C TYR A 66 35.04 -6.09 -5.06
N PHE A 67 35.45 -4.83 -5.23
CA PHE A 67 36.39 -4.19 -4.31
C PHE A 67 35.85 -4.24 -2.87
N ALA A 68 36.70 -4.65 -1.91
CA ALA A 68 36.36 -4.70 -0.48
C ALA A 68 35.03 -5.42 -0.17
N LEU A 69 34.81 -6.59 -0.78
CA LEU A 69 33.54 -7.31 -0.73
C LEU A 69 33.03 -7.56 0.70
N PHE A 70 33.83 -8.21 1.55
CA PHE A 70 33.41 -8.56 2.92
C PHE A 70 33.06 -7.35 3.81
N PRO A 71 33.91 -6.30 3.94
CA PRO A 71 33.53 -5.14 4.75
C PRO A 71 32.33 -4.39 4.18
N ARG A 72 32.11 -4.42 2.85
CA ARG A 72 30.92 -3.81 2.24
C ARG A 72 29.66 -4.60 2.44
N LEU A 73 29.73 -5.93 2.42
CA LEU A 73 28.61 -6.78 2.78
C LEU A 73 28.22 -6.57 4.26
N ALA A 74 29.20 -6.40 5.14
CA ALA A 74 28.95 -6.04 6.54
C ALA A 74 28.32 -4.64 6.69
N ALA A 75 28.80 -3.65 5.94
CA ALA A 75 28.18 -2.32 5.93
C ALA A 75 26.76 -2.35 5.36
N LEU A 76 26.54 -3.11 4.29
CA LEU A 76 25.22 -3.29 3.69
C LEU A 76 24.25 -3.97 4.65
N SER A 77 24.67 -5.02 5.35
CA SER A 77 23.81 -5.70 6.34
C SER A 77 23.43 -4.77 7.49
N ALA A 78 24.35 -3.91 7.95
CA ALA A 78 24.05 -2.88 8.94
C ALA A 78 23.01 -1.87 8.42
N VAL A 79 23.17 -1.37 7.19
CA VAL A 79 22.21 -0.44 6.55
C VAL A 79 20.82 -1.09 6.38
N VAL A 80 20.77 -2.36 5.99
CA VAL A 80 19.52 -3.13 5.90
C VAL A 80 18.88 -3.31 7.28
N GLY A 81 19.68 -3.60 8.31
CA GLY A 81 19.22 -3.68 9.69
C GLY A 81 18.60 -2.38 10.20
N ILE A 82 19.20 -1.23 9.86
CA ILE A 82 18.62 0.09 10.13
C ILE A 82 17.28 0.26 9.42
N GLY A 83 17.19 -0.14 8.14
CA GLY A 83 15.94 -0.12 7.39
C GLY A 83 14.83 -0.95 8.02
N TYR A 84 15.18 -2.14 8.52
CA TYR A 84 14.25 -3.00 9.25
C TYR A 84 13.74 -2.32 10.53
N ALA A 85 14.64 -1.75 11.35
CA ALA A 85 14.28 -1.05 12.58
C ALA A 85 13.42 0.19 12.33
N LEU A 86 13.71 0.97 11.29
CA LEU A 86 12.83 2.08 10.89
C LEU A 86 11.45 1.58 10.44
N GLY A 87 11.41 0.44 9.74
CA GLY A 87 10.17 -0.20 9.34
C GLY A 87 9.34 -0.72 10.52
N THR A 88 9.95 -1.23 11.59
CA THR A 88 9.22 -1.66 12.81
C THR A 88 8.66 -0.47 13.57
N LEU A 89 9.41 0.63 13.69
CA LEU A 89 8.90 1.87 14.29
C LEU A 89 7.72 2.44 13.51
N ARG A 90 7.79 2.41 12.17
CA ARG A 90 6.70 2.82 11.29
C ARG A 90 5.46 1.94 11.46
N GLU A 91 5.65 0.63 11.57
CA GLU A 91 4.56 -0.31 11.82
C GLU A 91 3.87 -0.03 13.15
N HIS A 92 4.65 0.19 14.22
CA HIS A 92 4.12 0.54 15.53
C HIS A 92 3.29 1.83 15.45
N HIS A 93 3.82 2.87 14.82
CA HIS A 93 3.11 4.14 14.65
C HIS A 93 1.75 3.98 13.95
N TYR A 94 1.69 3.20 12.87
CA TYR A 94 0.43 2.97 12.17
C TYR A 94 -0.55 2.12 12.97
N LYS A 95 -0.09 1.09 13.69
CA LYS A 95 -0.95 0.32 14.59
C LYS A 95 -1.56 1.19 15.67
N THR A 96 -0.77 2.09 16.28
CA THR A 96 -1.29 3.04 17.28
C THR A 96 -2.31 3.98 16.67
N ARG A 97 -2.03 4.55 15.49
CA ARG A 97 -2.96 5.44 14.78
C ARG A 97 -4.29 4.74 14.51
N ASP A 98 -4.24 3.53 13.95
CA ASP A 98 -5.44 2.78 13.57
C ASP A 98 -6.25 2.38 14.81
N ALA A 99 -5.59 2.01 15.92
CA ALA A 99 -6.25 1.73 17.19
C ALA A 99 -6.97 2.95 17.78
N VAL A 100 -6.36 4.14 17.68
CA VAL A 100 -6.99 5.39 18.13
C VAL A 100 -8.21 5.73 17.28
N ILE A 101 -8.11 5.59 15.96
CA ILE A 101 -9.23 5.84 15.04
C ILE A 101 -10.37 4.86 15.31
N GLU A 102 -10.06 3.56 15.45
CA GLU A 102 -11.05 2.54 15.77
C GLU A 102 -11.74 2.82 17.10
N HIS A 103 -10.97 3.21 18.12
CA HIS A 103 -11.53 3.60 19.41
C HIS A 103 -12.46 4.82 19.31
N TYR A 104 -12.09 5.84 18.52
CA TYR A 104 -12.90 7.04 18.34
C TYR A 104 -14.22 6.75 17.61
N ILE A 105 -14.18 5.92 16.56
CA ILE A 105 -15.39 5.48 15.85
C ILE A 105 -16.35 4.73 16.77
N ASN A 106 -15.81 3.89 17.67
CA ASN A 106 -16.62 3.17 18.64
C ASN A 106 -17.25 4.07 19.72
N LEU A 107 -16.59 5.18 20.06
CA LEU A 107 -17.09 6.13 21.06
C LEU A 107 -18.22 7.02 20.51
N HIS A 108 -18.15 7.37 19.21
CA HIS A 108 -19.08 8.28 18.54
C HIS A 108 -19.75 7.63 17.32
N PRO A 109 -20.51 6.52 17.50
CA PRO A 109 -21.14 5.83 16.39
C PRO A 109 -22.11 6.72 15.58
N GLU A 110 -22.70 7.74 16.21
CA GLU A 110 -23.61 8.71 15.59
C GLU A 110 -22.98 9.53 14.46
N ASP A 111 -21.70 9.88 14.58
CA ASP A 111 -20.97 10.65 13.55
C ASP A 111 -20.68 9.79 12.30
N PHE A 112 -20.75 8.46 12.45
CA PHE A 112 -20.33 7.48 11.46
C PHE A 112 -21.47 6.64 10.90
N ASP A 113 -22.73 7.03 11.14
CA ASP A 113 -23.92 6.31 10.67
C ASP A 113 -23.94 6.09 9.15
N HIS A 114 -23.37 7.02 8.38
CA HIS A 114 -23.29 6.91 6.93
C HIS A 114 -22.37 5.77 6.43
N PHE A 115 -21.49 5.23 7.29
CA PHE A 115 -20.65 4.08 6.95
C PHE A 115 -21.37 2.72 7.10
N LYS A 116 -22.54 2.71 7.76
CA LYS A 116 -23.34 1.49 7.94
C LYS A 116 -23.99 1.03 6.62
N ASP A 117 -24.25 1.95 5.69
CA ASP A 117 -24.73 1.63 4.34
C ASP A 117 -23.56 1.38 3.38
N ARG A 118 -23.13 0.11 3.27
CA ARG A 118 -22.05 -0.31 2.39
C ARG A 118 -22.35 -0.14 0.89
N ASN A 119 -23.62 -0.22 0.50
CA ASN A 119 -24.01 -0.21 -0.91
C ASN A 119 -24.37 1.19 -1.40
N GLY A 120 -24.67 2.11 -0.47
CA GLY A 120 -25.01 3.49 -0.77
C GLY A 120 -26.24 3.62 -1.66
N ARG A 121 -26.37 4.79 -2.31
CA ARG A 121 -27.46 5.05 -3.26
C ARG A 121 -27.16 4.40 -4.60
N SER A 122 -28.16 3.74 -5.19
CA SER A 122 -28.00 3.15 -6.52
C SER A 122 -27.85 4.23 -7.59
N PHE A 123 -27.12 3.96 -8.68
CA PHE A 123 -26.95 4.92 -9.78
C PHE A 123 -28.27 5.41 -10.37
N SER A 124 -29.34 4.62 -10.32
CA SER A 124 -30.69 5.04 -10.74
C SER A 124 -31.26 6.20 -9.91
N GLN A 125 -30.76 6.40 -8.68
CA GLN A 125 -31.16 7.47 -7.77
C GLN A 125 -30.25 8.69 -7.84
N ILE A 126 -29.15 8.61 -8.61
CA ILE A 126 -28.14 9.65 -8.70
C ILE A 126 -28.19 10.25 -10.11
N ILE A 127 -28.45 11.56 -10.20
CA ILE A 127 -28.37 12.29 -11.47
C ILE A 127 -27.00 12.96 -11.52
N LEU A 128 -26.10 12.41 -12.34
CA LEU A 128 -24.79 13.01 -12.59
C LEU A 128 -24.84 13.89 -13.84
N PRO A 129 -24.14 15.04 -13.86
CA PRO A 129 -24.03 15.86 -15.06
C PRO A 129 -23.29 15.08 -16.16
N TRP A 130 -23.88 15.02 -17.35
CA TRP A 130 -23.25 14.39 -18.52
C TRP A 130 -22.47 15.42 -19.34
N TYR A 131 -21.16 15.22 -19.45
CA TYR A 131 -20.27 16.05 -20.26
C TYR A 131 -19.82 15.28 -21.51
N PRO A 132 -20.48 15.46 -22.68
CA PRO A 132 -20.11 14.76 -23.90
C PRO A 132 -18.77 15.23 -24.45
N ARG A 133 -17.93 14.29 -24.92
CA ARG A 133 -16.77 14.63 -25.77
C ARG A 133 -17.26 14.89 -27.19
N ARG A 134 -17.14 16.14 -27.66
CA ARG A 134 -17.73 16.57 -28.94
C ARG A 134 -16.78 16.53 -30.15
N THR A 135 -15.46 16.34 -29.97
CA THR A 135 -14.47 16.63 -31.04
C THR A 135 -13.39 15.57 -31.28
N GLN A 136 -13.54 14.33 -30.78
CA GLN A 136 -12.48 13.31 -30.88
C GLN A 136 -12.63 12.30 -32.03
N TYR A 137 -13.66 12.41 -32.88
CA TYR A 137 -13.81 11.53 -34.04
C TYR A 137 -13.38 12.26 -35.31
N THR A 138 -12.22 11.93 -35.85
CA THR A 138 -11.90 12.21 -37.26
C THR A 138 -12.80 11.35 -38.13
N LYS A 139 -13.62 11.99 -38.97
CA LYS A 139 -14.44 11.31 -39.96
C LYS A 139 -13.49 10.69 -40.99
N HIS A 140 -13.44 9.36 -41.08
CA HIS A 140 -12.77 8.68 -42.18
C HIS A 140 -13.79 8.56 -43.32
N GLU A 141 -13.45 9.15 -44.47
CA GLU A 141 -14.22 9.08 -45.73
C GLU A 141 -14.09 7.70 -46.39
#